data_AF-A0AAE4AKW2-F1
#
_entry.id   AF-A0AAE4AKW2-F1
#
_cell.length_a   1.000
_cell.length_b   1.000
_cell.length_c   1.000
_cell.angle_alpha   90.00
_cell.angle_beta   90.00
_cell.angle_gamma   90.00
#
_symmetry.space_group_name_H-M   'P 1'
#
loop_
_entity.id
_entity.type
_entity.pdbx_description
1 polymer ?
#
loop_
_entity_poly.entity_id
_entity_poly.type
_entity_poly.pdbx_seq_one_letter_code
_entity_poly.pdbx_strand_id
1 'polypeptide(L)'
;MSCKNKKLEEMSLPELRAEIDSLDLQLRELLMRRMDCSFQVAREKAESGELRVYREEREREMLSRLGGNIPAGRKRAYLAVLRKITQCSRMYQYALLCNWGKISFSALLEEIGAEKASTRVCVTFIRSASPEALGELLGTVGDYGYCVEKLELKKMEAEGENVCIFLTILGNIQETNMQTLLLQLAAESNHFKILETA
;
A
#
# COMPACT_ATOMS: atom_id res chain seq x y z
N MET A 1 9.09 -14.64 33.50
CA MET A 1 9.55 -14.60 32.10
C MET A 1 9.37 -16.00 31.51
N SER A 2 8.74 -16.11 30.34
CA SER A 2 8.34 -17.41 29.76
C SER A 2 9.56 -18.24 29.34
N CYS A 3 9.52 -19.55 29.61
CA CYS A 3 10.61 -20.52 29.37
C CYS A 3 11.15 -20.49 27.92
N LYS A 4 10.33 -20.10 26.94
CA LYS A 4 10.74 -19.92 25.53
C LYS A 4 11.77 -18.82 25.31
N ASN A 5 11.69 -17.71 26.06
CA ASN A 5 12.62 -16.59 25.87
C ASN A 5 14.03 -16.91 26.40
N LYS A 6 14.13 -17.76 27.43
CA LYS A 6 15.41 -18.15 28.02
C LYS A 6 16.27 -19.00 27.05
N LYS A 7 15.63 -19.75 26.16
CA LYS A 7 16.32 -20.58 25.15
C LYS A 7 16.92 -19.77 24.00
N LEU A 8 16.32 -18.64 23.62
CA LEU A 8 16.81 -17.78 22.53
C LEU A 8 18.10 -17.02 22.89
N GLU A 9 18.24 -16.62 24.15
CA GLU A 9 19.41 -15.86 24.63
C GLU A 9 20.70 -16.70 24.67
N GLU A 10 20.58 -18.03 24.65
CA GLU A 10 21.68 -18.99 24.73
C GLU A 10 22.09 -19.56 23.35
N MET A 11 21.32 -19.29 22.30
CA MET A 11 21.56 -19.81 20.95
C MET A 11 22.67 -19.06 20.21
N SER A 12 23.45 -19.80 19.43
CA SER A 12 24.45 -19.24 18.50
C SER A 12 23.79 -18.56 17.30
N LEU A 13 24.55 -17.69 16.60
CA LEU A 13 24.05 -17.01 15.40
C LEU A 13 23.52 -17.97 14.31
N PRO A 14 24.18 -19.10 13.99
CA PRO A 14 23.63 -20.07 13.04
C PRO A 14 22.29 -20.67 13.50
N GLU A 15 22.15 -21.00 14.79
CA GLU A 15 20.91 -21.55 15.34
C GLU A 15 19.78 -20.52 15.31
N LEU A 16 20.08 -19.26 15.63
CA LEU A 16 19.11 -18.16 15.55
C LEU A 16 18.64 -17.94 14.10
N ARG A 17 19.53 -18.05 13.10
CA ARG A 17 19.15 -17.97 11.69
C ARG A 17 18.28 -19.14 11.25
N ALA A 18 18.61 -20.36 11.67
CA ALA A 18 17.79 -21.53 11.38
C ALA A 18 16.37 -21.42 11.99
N GLU A 19 16.24 -20.83 13.17
CA GLU A 19 14.93 -20.53 13.76
C GLU A 19 14.18 -19.48 12.93
N ILE A 20 14.84 -18.42 12.44
CA ILE A 20 14.24 -17.44 11.53
C ILE A 20 13.75 -18.11 10.24
N ASP A 21 14.58 -18.96 9.61
CA ASP A 21 14.20 -19.67 8.39
C ASP A 21 12.95 -20.54 8.60
N SER A 22 12.86 -21.21 9.74
CA SER A 22 11.68 -22.00 10.13
C SER A 22 10.43 -21.13 10.35
N LEU A 23 10.59 -19.95 10.96
CA LEU A 23 9.51 -18.97 11.12
C LEU A 23 9.07 -18.40 9.78
N ASP A 24 9.99 -18.13 8.86
CA ASP A 24 9.69 -17.59 7.53
C ASP A 24 8.84 -18.56 6.69
N LEU A 25 9.08 -19.87 6.83
CA LEU A 25 8.22 -20.90 6.22
C LEU A 25 6.78 -20.83 6.75
N GLN A 26 6.60 -20.67 8.06
CA GLN A 26 5.28 -20.52 8.68
C GLN A 26 4.63 -19.20 8.31
N LEU A 27 5.40 -18.11 8.27
CA LEU A 27 4.92 -16.80 7.83
C LEU A 27 4.44 -16.85 6.39
N ARG A 28 5.16 -17.53 5.49
CA ARG A 28 4.73 -17.72 4.10
C ARG A 28 3.34 -18.37 4.03
N GLU A 29 3.12 -19.47 4.76
CA GLU A 29 1.80 -20.14 4.77
C GLU A 29 0.69 -19.22 5.28
N LEU A 30 0.93 -18.48 6.36
CA LEU A 30 -0.02 -17.55 6.93
C LEU A 30 -0.31 -16.37 5.99
N LEU A 31 0.72 -15.84 5.33
CA LEU A 31 0.59 -14.73 4.39
C LEU A 31 -0.16 -15.15 3.13
N MET A 32 0.09 -16.35 2.59
CA MET A 32 -0.67 -16.87 1.44
C MET A 32 -2.15 -17.04 1.78
N ARG A 33 -2.46 -17.66 2.93
CA ARG A 33 -3.85 -17.76 3.41
C ARG A 33 -4.50 -16.39 3.59
N ARG A 34 -3.74 -15.38 4.05
CA ARG A 34 -4.25 -14.01 4.15
C ARG A 34 -4.53 -13.40 2.78
N MET A 35 -3.73 -13.72 1.76
CA MET A 35 -3.97 -13.29 0.38
C MET A 35 -5.22 -13.96 -0.21
N ASP A 36 -5.46 -15.24 0.08
CA ASP A 36 -6.72 -15.91 -0.28
C ASP A 36 -7.94 -15.21 0.34
N CYS A 37 -7.84 -14.80 1.61
CA CYS A 37 -8.88 -13.98 2.24
C CYS A 37 -9.07 -12.64 1.51
N SER A 38 -7.99 -11.96 1.12
CA SER A 38 -8.06 -10.71 0.35
C SER A 38 -8.70 -10.91 -1.02
N PHE A 39 -8.47 -12.05 -1.67
CA PHE A 39 -9.16 -12.43 -2.90
C PHE A 39 -10.67 -12.58 -2.68
N GLN A 40 -11.09 -13.30 -1.64
CA GLN A 40 -12.52 -13.45 -1.33
C GLN A 40 -13.16 -12.09 -0.98
N VAL A 41 -12.46 -11.22 -0.24
CA VAL A 41 -12.94 -9.86 0.03
C VAL A 41 -13.13 -9.06 -1.26
N ALA A 42 -12.19 -9.13 -2.22
CA ALA A 42 -12.36 -8.48 -3.52
C ALA A 42 -13.60 -9.01 -4.24
N ARG A 43 -13.78 -10.33 -4.24
CA ARG A 43 -14.90 -10.99 -4.91
C ARG A 43 -16.24 -10.57 -4.32
N GLU A 44 -16.39 -10.61 -3.00
CA GLU A 44 -17.60 -10.16 -2.29
C GLU A 44 -17.91 -8.68 -2.59
N LYS A 45 -16.89 -7.81 -2.64
CA LYS A 45 -17.04 -6.41 -3.03
C LYS A 45 -17.51 -6.25 -4.48
N ALA A 46 -16.98 -7.07 -5.40
CA ALA A 46 -17.36 -7.07 -6.80
C ALA A 46 -18.80 -7.57 -7.05
N GLU A 47 -19.27 -8.51 -6.23
CA GLU A 47 -20.63 -9.07 -6.28
C GLU A 47 -21.66 -8.13 -5.62
N SER A 48 -21.33 -7.56 -4.46
CA SER A 48 -22.18 -6.60 -3.73
C SER A 48 -22.20 -5.18 -4.31
N GLY A 49 -21.21 -4.83 -5.14
CA GLY A 49 -21.03 -3.49 -5.69
C GLY A 49 -20.31 -2.51 -4.76
N GLU A 50 -19.88 -2.93 -3.56
CA GLU A 50 -19.11 -2.10 -2.64
C GLU A 50 -17.62 -2.07 -3.03
N LEU A 51 -17.29 -1.40 -4.14
CA LEU A 51 -15.95 -1.42 -4.74
C LEU A 51 -14.86 -0.66 -3.95
N ARG A 52 -15.20 -0.10 -2.79
CA ARG A 52 -14.24 0.64 -1.94
C ARG A 52 -13.25 -0.33 -1.30
N VAL A 53 -12.00 -0.32 -1.77
CA VAL A 53 -10.91 -1.13 -1.22
C VAL A 53 -10.40 -0.53 0.10
N TYR A 54 -10.00 0.74 0.09
CA TYR A 54 -9.41 1.41 1.24
C TYR A 54 -10.46 1.95 2.23
N ARG A 55 -10.31 1.55 3.49
CA ARG A 55 -11.10 2.05 4.62
C ARG A 55 -10.17 2.40 5.78
N GLU A 56 -9.81 3.67 5.86
CA GLU A 56 -8.85 4.17 6.85
C GLU A 56 -9.23 3.78 8.30
N GLU A 57 -10.50 3.96 8.68
CA GLU A 57 -10.98 3.65 10.04
C GLU A 57 -10.77 2.18 10.40
N ARG A 58 -11.13 1.26 9.49
CA ARG A 58 -10.94 -0.18 9.68
C ARG A 58 -9.46 -0.54 9.87
N GLU A 59 -8.56 0.11 9.14
CA GLU A 59 -7.13 -0.13 9.28
C GLU A 59 -6.58 0.45 10.58
N ARG A 60 -7.05 1.64 10.98
CA ARG A 60 -6.71 2.27 12.26
C ARG A 60 -7.12 1.39 13.45
N GLU A 61 -8.33 0.86 13.41
CA GLU A 61 -8.85 -0.09 14.42
C GLU A 61 -8.04 -1.38 14.46
N MET A 62 -7.70 -1.94 13.29
CA MET A 62 -6.88 -3.14 13.20
C MET A 62 -5.48 -2.94 13.80
N LEU A 63 -4.82 -1.83 13.47
CA LEU A 63 -3.49 -1.49 14.01
C LEU A 63 -3.56 -1.24 15.52
N SER A 64 -4.60 -0.57 16.02
CA SER A 64 -4.82 -0.35 17.45
C SER A 64 -5.00 -1.69 18.20
N ARG A 65 -5.91 -2.54 17.71
CA ARG A 65 -6.22 -3.83 18.31
C ARG A 65 -5.01 -4.78 18.34
N LEU A 66 -4.28 -4.88 17.22
CA LEU A 66 -3.11 -5.76 17.14
C LEU A 66 -1.87 -5.17 17.81
N GLY A 67 -1.78 -3.83 17.92
CA GLY A 67 -0.67 -3.14 18.55
C GLY A 67 -0.78 -2.98 20.08
N GLY A 68 -1.91 -3.34 20.69
CA GLY A 68 -2.19 -3.10 22.11
C GLY A 68 -1.23 -3.79 23.07
N ASN A 69 -0.90 -5.06 22.83
CA ASN A 69 -0.14 -5.91 23.75
C ASN A 69 1.31 -6.19 23.32
N ILE A 70 1.86 -5.36 22.44
CA ILE A 70 3.23 -5.54 21.93
C ILE A 70 4.22 -4.76 22.80
N PRO A 71 5.31 -5.39 23.29
CA PRO A 71 6.34 -4.71 24.06
C PRO A 71 6.88 -3.47 23.35
N ALA A 72 7.10 -2.38 24.09
CA ALA A 72 7.50 -1.07 23.53
C ALA A 72 8.72 -1.16 22.60
N GLY A 73 9.73 -1.96 22.97
CA GLY A 73 10.94 -2.17 22.17
C GLY A 73 10.73 -2.88 20.81
N ARG A 74 9.59 -3.56 20.61
CA ARG A 74 9.26 -4.27 19.36
C ARG A 74 8.05 -3.67 18.62
N LYS A 75 7.28 -2.80 19.29
CA LYS A 75 5.99 -2.28 18.79
C LYS A 75 6.11 -1.54 17.46
N ARG A 76 7.10 -0.66 17.31
CA ARG A 76 7.29 0.11 16.06
C ARG A 76 7.53 -0.80 14.86
N ALA A 77 8.43 -1.78 14.99
CA ALA A 77 8.75 -2.72 13.92
C ALA A 77 7.54 -3.60 13.56
N TYR A 78 6.83 -4.09 14.58
CA TYR A 78 5.62 -4.89 14.36
C TYR A 78 4.52 -4.12 13.61
N LEU A 79 4.25 -2.87 14.01
CA LEU A 79 3.26 -2.04 13.33
C LEU A 79 3.64 -1.73 11.88
N ALA A 80 4.94 -1.51 11.59
CA ALA A 80 5.40 -1.32 10.21
C ALA A 80 5.12 -2.55 9.33
N VAL A 81 5.35 -3.76 9.85
CA VAL A 81 5.03 -5.02 9.15
C VAL A 81 3.52 -5.14 8.89
N LEU A 82 2.68 -4.85 9.89
CA LEU A 82 1.21 -4.91 9.72
C LEU A 82 0.70 -3.93 8.67
N ARG A 83 1.24 -2.70 8.63
CA ARG A 83 0.89 -1.71 7.61
C ARG A 83 1.24 -2.21 6.22
N LYS A 84 2.46 -2.71 6.03
CA LYS A 84 2.91 -3.27 4.74
C LYS A 84 2.05 -4.45 4.29
N ILE A 85 1.77 -5.40 5.18
CA ILE A 85 0.90 -6.55 4.91
C ILE A 85 -0.50 -6.08 4.45
N THR A 86 -1.02 -5.01 5.05
CA THR A 86 -2.34 -4.46 4.70
C THR A 86 -2.31 -3.74 3.36
N GLN A 87 -1.28 -2.93 3.12
CA GLN A 87 -1.01 -2.26 1.85
C GLN A 87 -0.91 -3.27 0.69
N CYS A 88 -0.14 -4.37 0.84
CA CYS A 88 -0.04 -5.42 -0.18
C CYS A 88 -1.40 -6.09 -0.47
N SER A 89 -2.27 -6.21 0.54
CA SER A 89 -3.63 -6.72 0.33
C SER A 89 -4.55 -5.75 -0.40
N ARG A 90 -4.34 -4.43 -0.25
CA ARG A 90 -5.06 -3.45 -1.06
C ARG A 90 -4.59 -3.50 -2.51
N MET A 91 -3.27 -3.50 -2.72
CA MET A 91 -2.65 -3.67 -4.04
C MET A 91 -3.24 -4.87 -4.78
N TYR A 92 -3.31 -6.03 -4.12
CA TYR A 92 -3.89 -7.23 -4.72
C TYR A 92 -5.40 -7.10 -5.02
N GLN A 93 -6.19 -6.51 -4.11
CA GLN A 93 -7.61 -6.25 -4.36
C GLN A 93 -7.82 -5.29 -5.55
N TYR A 94 -7.05 -4.21 -5.68
CA TYR A 94 -7.15 -3.29 -6.81
C TYR A 94 -6.83 -3.99 -8.13
N ALA A 95 -5.76 -4.79 -8.17
CA ALA A 95 -5.41 -5.58 -9.34
C ALA A 95 -6.54 -6.53 -9.76
N LEU A 96 -7.16 -7.24 -8.80
CA LEU A 96 -8.29 -8.13 -9.07
C LEU A 96 -9.51 -7.37 -9.61
N LEU A 97 -9.91 -6.28 -8.96
CA LEU A 97 -11.08 -5.49 -9.37
C LEU A 97 -10.87 -4.85 -10.75
N CYS A 98 -9.65 -4.42 -11.08
CA CYS A 98 -9.30 -3.91 -12.39
C CYS A 98 -9.37 -5.03 -13.44
N ASN A 99 -8.76 -6.19 -13.17
CA ASN A 99 -8.78 -7.35 -14.07
C ASN A 99 -10.19 -7.89 -14.33
N TRP A 100 -11.10 -7.79 -13.35
CA TRP A 100 -12.51 -8.17 -13.52
C TRP A 100 -13.36 -7.08 -14.17
N GLY A 101 -12.77 -5.95 -14.57
CA GLY A 101 -13.49 -4.82 -15.18
C GLY A 101 -14.47 -4.12 -14.25
N LYS A 102 -14.31 -4.28 -12.93
CA LYS A 102 -15.21 -3.68 -11.91
C LYS A 102 -14.85 -2.23 -11.62
N ILE A 103 -13.58 -1.90 -11.69
CA ILE A 103 -13.08 -0.53 -11.67
C ILE A 103 -12.35 -0.26 -12.98
N SER A 104 -12.53 0.93 -13.54
CA SER A 104 -11.93 1.31 -14.82
C SER A 104 -11.05 2.53 -14.67
N PHE A 105 -9.85 2.47 -15.27
CA PHE A 105 -8.95 3.60 -15.37
C PHE A 105 -9.50 4.73 -16.24
N SER A 106 -10.38 4.43 -17.20
CA SER A 106 -10.97 5.44 -18.09
C SER A 106 -11.70 6.56 -17.34
N ALA A 107 -12.25 6.26 -16.15
CA ALA A 107 -12.91 7.24 -15.30
C ALA A 107 -11.94 8.30 -14.72
N LEU A 108 -10.63 8.02 -14.68
CA LEU A 108 -9.60 8.98 -14.26
C LEU A 108 -9.06 9.85 -15.41
N LEU A 109 -9.37 9.50 -16.66
CA LEU A 109 -8.81 10.15 -17.85
C LEU A 109 -9.70 11.27 -18.41
N GLU A 110 -10.86 11.56 -17.82
CA GLU A 110 -11.86 12.46 -18.40
C GLU A 110 -11.34 13.89 -18.69
N GLU A 111 -10.17 14.28 -18.16
CA GLU A 111 -9.57 15.60 -18.37
C GLU A 111 -8.26 15.61 -19.18
N ILE A 112 -7.70 14.46 -19.59
CA ILE A 112 -6.35 14.40 -20.22
C ILE A 112 -6.37 13.57 -21.49
N GLY A 113 -5.95 14.19 -22.60
CA GLY A 113 -5.66 13.48 -23.84
C GLY A 113 -4.44 12.59 -23.64
N ALA A 114 -4.64 11.34 -23.21
CA ALA A 114 -3.55 10.40 -22.97
C ALA A 114 -2.71 10.22 -24.24
N GLU A 115 -1.42 10.57 -24.18
CA GLU A 115 -0.49 10.27 -25.26
C GLU A 115 -0.25 8.75 -25.32
N LYS A 116 -0.19 8.18 -26.53
CA LYS A 116 -0.07 6.73 -26.74
C LYS A 116 1.27 6.13 -26.28
N ALA A 117 2.28 6.96 -26.03
CA ALA A 117 3.62 6.53 -25.65
C ALA A 117 4.24 7.52 -24.65
N SER A 118 3.75 7.55 -23.41
CA SER A 118 4.39 8.31 -22.34
C SER A 118 5.52 7.51 -21.69
N THR A 119 6.55 8.21 -21.23
CA THR A 119 7.64 7.68 -20.39
C THR A 119 7.55 8.12 -18.94
N ARG A 120 6.64 9.06 -18.65
CA ARG A 120 6.38 9.69 -17.37
C ARG A 120 4.88 9.87 -17.17
N VAL A 121 4.47 9.76 -15.91
CA VAL A 121 3.15 10.15 -15.44
C VAL A 121 3.30 11.09 -14.27
N CYS A 122 2.77 12.30 -14.40
CA CYS A 122 2.76 13.28 -13.32
C CYS A 122 1.38 13.33 -12.71
N VAL A 123 1.32 13.24 -11.38
CA VAL A 123 0.08 13.28 -10.61
C VAL A 123 0.19 14.26 -9.45
N THR A 124 -0.97 14.73 -9.00
CA THR A 124 -1.11 15.46 -7.74
C THR A 124 -2.26 14.94 -6.92
N PHE A 125 -2.13 15.00 -5.60
CA PHE A 125 -3.15 14.62 -4.65
C PHE A 125 -2.81 15.15 -3.24
N ILE A 126 -3.80 15.10 -2.34
CA ILE A 126 -3.67 15.54 -0.96
C ILE A 126 -3.73 14.33 -0.02
N ARG A 127 -2.80 14.27 0.95
CA ARG A 127 -2.82 13.29 2.05
C ARG A 127 -2.47 13.96 3.38
N SER A 128 -2.82 13.30 4.48
CA SER A 128 -2.37 13.68 5.82
C SER A 128 -0.84 13.60 5.94
N ALA A 129 -0.20 14.55 6.59
CA ALA A 129 1.24 14.58 6.86
C ALA A 129 1.65 13.67 8.04
N SER A 130 1.06 12.48 8.14
CA SER A 130 1.51 11.51 9.13
C SER A 130 2.91 10.98 8.77
N PRO A 131 3.74 10.60 9.75
CA PRO A 131 5.12 10.14 9.50
C PRO A 131 5.22 8.96 8.53
N GLU A 132 4.21 8.09 8.49
CA GLU A 132 4.20 6.91 7.62
C GLU A 132 3.66 7.17 6.21
N ALA A 133 2.84 8.21 6.02
CA ALA A 133 2.09 8.40 4.76
C ALA A 133 3.00 8.51 3.53
N LEU A 134 4.10 9.26 3.62
CA LEU A 134 5.02 9.41 2.49
C LEU A 134 5.81 8.12 2.21
N GLY A 135 6.23 7.41 3.25
CA GLY A 135 6.94 6.14 3.11
C GLY A 135 6.05 5.06 2.46
N GLU A 136 4.79 4.98 2.88
CA GLU A 136 3.79 4.09 2.29
C GLU A 136 3.50 4.43 0.82
N LEU A 137 3.39 5.72 0.50
CA LEU A 137 3.22 6.19 -0.87
C LEU A 137 4.36 5.69 -1.77
N LEU A 138 5.61 6.02 -1.41
CA LEU A 138 6.79 5.65 -2.21
C LEU A 138 6.95 4.13 -2.30
N GLY A 139 6.68 3.43 -1.19
CA GLY A 139 6.65 1.97 -1.17
C GLY A 139 5.60 1.38 -2.10
N THR A 140 4.41 2.01 -2.22
CA THR A 140 3.37 1.56 -3.15
C THR A 140 3.87 1.65 -4.59
N VAL A 141 4.45 2.79 -4.98
CA VAL A 141 4.99 2.98 -6.34
C VAL A 141 6.04 1.91 -6.67
N GLY A 142 6.94 1.63 -5.72
CA GLY A 142 7.95 0.58 -5.87
C GLY A 142 7.36 -0.84 -5.95
N ASP A 143 6.31 -1.15 -5.19
CA ASP A 143 5.64 -2.46 -5.22
C ASP A 143 4.98 -2.75 -6.58
N TYR A 144 4.51 -1.72 -7.29
CA TYR A 144 4.00 -1.84 -8.66
C TYR A 144 5.11 -1.91 -9.72
N GLY A 145 6.39 -1.77 -9.32
CA GLY A 145 7.55 -1.89 -10.21
C GLY A 145 7.99 -0.58 -10.87
N TYR A 146 7.58 0.58 -10.33
CA TYR A 146 7.90 1.88 -10.91
C TYR A 146 8.88 2.69 -10.06
N CYS A 147 9.61 3.58 -10.72
CA CYS A 147 10.52 4.53 -10.08
C CYS A 147 9.86 5.91 -9.97
N VAL A 148 10.11 6.58 -8.85
CA VAL A 148 9.78 8.01 -8.69
C VAL A 148 10.94 8.82 -9.24
N GLU A 149 10.68 9.65 -10.25
CA GLU A 149 11.66 10.62 -10.77
C GLU A 149 11.70 11.87 -9.90
N LYS A 150 10.52 12.37 -9.51
CA LYS A 150 10.37 13.64 -8.80
C LYS A 150 9.26 13.58 -7.77
N LEU A 151 9.52 14.15 -6.60
CA LEU A 151 8.54 14.35 -5.54
C LEU A 151 8.65 15.80 -5.04
N GLU A 152 7.55 16.55 -5.09
CA GLU A 152 7.44 17.86 -4.45
C GLU A 152 6.31 17.87 -3.45
N LEU A 153 6.53 18.54 -2.32
CA LEU A 153 5.53 18.76 -1.28
C LEU A 153 5.23 20.25 -1.19
N LYS A 154 3.97 20.63 -1.43
CA LYS A 154 3.48 22.00 -1.19
C LYS A 154 2.60 21.98 0.05
N LYS A 155 3.00 22.72 1.08
CA LYS A 155 2.21 22.89 2.29
C LYS A 155 0.95 23.68 1.94
N MET A 156 -0.21 23.21 2.40
CA MET A 156 -1.45 23.97 2.32
C MET A 156 -1.74 24.53 3.70
N GLU A 157 -1.45 25.82 3.90
CA GLU A 157 -1.58 26.49 5.21
C GLU A 157 -3.04 26.55 5.72
N ALA A 158 -4.02 26.36 4.84
CA ALA A 158 -5.45 26.48 5.15
C ALA A 158 -6.14 25.17 5.63
N GLU A 159 -5.49 24.01 5.54
CA GLU A 159 -6.12 22.70 5.83
C GLU A 159 -5.34 21.82 6.84
N GLY A 160 -4.73 22.44 7.85
CA GLY A 160 -4.13 21.71 8.98
C GLY A 160 -2.87 20.89 8.60
N GLU A 161 -2.83 19.62 9.03
CA GLU A 161 -1.70 18.70 8.79
C GLU A 161 -1.68 18.08 7.37
N ASN A 162 -2.47 18.55 6.41
CA ASN A 162 -2.48 17.97 5.06
C ASN A 162 -1.34 18.54 4.18
N VAL A 163 -0.80 17.69 3.29
CA VAL A 163 0.21 18.07 2.30
C VAL A 163 -0.30 17.79 0.89
N CYS A 164 -0.10 18.77 0.01
CA CYS A 164 -0.30 18.60 -1.43
C CYS A 164 0.97 18.01 -2.03
N ILE A 165 0.84 16.87 -2.68
CA ILE A 165 1.94 16.08 -3.23
C ILE A 165 1.90 16.21 -4.75
N PHE A 166 3.06 16.45 -5.36
CA PHE A 166 3.29 16.31 -6.80
C PHE A 166 4.29 15.20 -7.00
N LEU A 167 3.92 14.22 -7.83
CA LEU A 167 4.71 13.01 -8.02
C LEU A 167 4.87 12.73 -9.52
N THR A 168 6.12 12.61 -9.96
CA THR A 168 6.46 12.16 -11.31
C THR A 168 6.97 10.72 -11.23
N ILE A 169 6.26 9.82 -11.90
CA ILE A 169 6.55 8.38 -11.94
C ILE A 169 7.07 8.05 -13.34
N LEU A 170 8.20 7.33 -13.42
CA LEU A 170 8.70 6.81 -14.69
C LEU A 170 7.87 5.60 -15.12
N GLY A 171 7.31 5.63 -16.32
CA GLY A 171 6.54 4.54 -16.90
C GLY A 171 5.46 5.00 -17.88
N ASN A 172 4.87 4.04 -18.59
CA ASN A 172 3.82 4.31 -19.56
C ASN A 172 2.43 4.18 -18.92
N ILE A 173 1.58 5.18 -19.11
CA ILE A 173 0.20 5.20 -18.60
C ILE A 173 -0.70 4.10 -19.20
N GLN A 174 -0.29 3.51 -20.33
CA GLN A 174 -0.98 2.40 -20.97
C GLN A 174 -0.75 1.06 -20.24
N GLU A 175 0.26 0.95 -19.38
CA GLU A 175 0.57 -0.29 -18.68
C GLU A 175 -0.48 -0.59 -17.60
N THR A 176 -0.93 -1.85 -17.52
CA THR A 176 -1.94 -2.29 -16.55
C THR A 176 -1.53 -2.01 -15.11
N ASN A 177 -0.26 -2.21 -14.76
CA ASN A 177 0.25 -1.94 -13.41
C ASN A 177 0.25 -0.43 -13.11
N MET A 178 0.62 0.42 -14.08
CA MET A 178 0.57 1.87 -13.92
C MET A 178 -0.87 2.33 -13.69
N GLN A 179 -1.81 1.86 -14.51
CA GLN A 179 -3.23 2.20 -14.36
C GLN A 179 -3.79 1.76 -13.00
N THR A 180 -3.43 0.55 -12.56
CA THR A 180 -3.86 0.02 -11.25
C THR A 180 -3.24 0.82 -10.10
N LEU A 181 -1.96 1.20 -10.20
CA LEU A 181 -1.29 2.08 -9.25
C LEU A 181 -2.02 3.42 -9.15
N LEU A 182 -2.32 4.06 -10.28
CA LEU A 182 -3.00 5.36 -10.31
C LEU A 182 -4.42 5.28 -9.73
N LEU A 183 -5.16 4.21 -10.02
CA LEU A 183 -6.46 3.93 -9.39
C LEU A 183 -6.35 3.79 -7.87
N GLN A 184 -5.34 3.06 -7.39
CA GLN A 184 -5.07 2.91 -5.96
C GLN A 184 -4.73 4.26 -5.32
N LEU A 185 -3.84 5.05 -5.92
CA LEU A 185 -3.47 6.37 -5.43
C LEU A 185 -4.68 7.30 -5.38
N ALA A 186 -5.53 7.27 -6.40
CA ALA A 186 -6.77 8.04 -6.45
C ALA A 186 -7.75 7.67 -5.35
N ALA A 187 -7.93 6.37 -5.10
CA ALA A 187 -8.86 5.87 -4.10
C ALA A 187 -8.36 6.01 -2.64
N GLU A 188 -7.04 6.17 -2.45
CA GLU A 188 -6.39 6.31 -1.13
C GLU A 188 -5.99 7.75 -0.78
N SER A 189 -6.30 8.72 -1.65
CA SER A 189 -5.94 10.13 -1.48
C SER A 189 -7.13 11.05 -1.78
N ASN A 190 -7.04 12.31 -1.36
CA ASN A 190 -8.03 13.33 -1.68
C ASN A 190 -7.57 14.15 -2.89
N HIS A 191 -8.51 14.68 -3.68
CA HIS A 191 -8.23 15.59 -4.80
C HIS A 191 -7.20 15.06 -5.80
N PHE A 192 -7.21 13.74 -6.07
CA PHE A 192 -6.28 13.14 -7.02
C PHE A 192 -6.55 13.62 -8.44
N LYS A 193 -5.48 14.01 -9.13
CA LYS A 193 -5.48 14.39 -10.54
C LYS A 193 -4.22 13.88 -11.22
N ILE A 194 -4.36 13.44 -12.46
CA ILE A 194 -3.22 13.30 -13.36
C ILE A 194 -3.00 14.71 -13.96
N LEU A 195 -1.75 15.13 -14.12
CA LEU A 195 -1.40 16.47 -14.59
C LEU A 195 -0.92 16.45 -16.03
N GLU A 196 -0.04 15.51 -16.34
CA GLU A 196 0.57 15.36 -17.66
C GLU A 196 1.08 13.92 -17.84
N THR A 197 1.18 13.53 -19.10
CA THR A 197 1.82 12.30 -19.55
C THR A 197 2.80 12.67 -20.65
N ALA A 198 4.09 12.37 -20.49
CA ALA A 198 5.17 12.77 -21.41
C ALA A 198 6.20 11.65 -21.54
#